data_AF-A0A2E6QE68-F1
#
_entry.id   AF-A0A2E6QE68-F1
#
_cell.length_a   1.000
_cell.length_b   1.000
_cell.length_c   1.000
_cell.angle_alpha   90.00
_cell.angle_beta   90.00
_cell.angle_gamma   90.00
#
_symmetry.space_group_name_H-M   'P 1'
#
loop_
_entity.id
_entity.type
_entity.pdbx_description
1 polymer ?
#
loop_
_entity_poly.entity_id
_entity_poly.type
_entity_poly.pdbx_seq_one_letter_code
_entity_poly.pdbx_strand_id
1 'polypeptide(L)'
;MKTPATAIALVIALASAQGTAAVDQDFQSADRDGSRDVSKAEFAAASQDLRSDWDANNDDAVDEREYQAGLFKAWDRDGDGGISRFEYDEAKRNWARDKTLAPFGELDADNDKVLSRAELSNGLTQGNFYEAWDTDGDGTVDNDEFDAALFATWDADRSGSIDQSEYDGMAGKADAGKAAKAAQAKIVALSDWDNEDLYRGGLSVDDLIGEDVYGASGDDIGDVEDVLFGSDGRAIAIVAEVGGFLNIGDTHVSVPWDEVTMRADDEGVDVPLNEDNIENYGLFSRDAVSQKTAADNIVAGVDDATVQRSWRATELIGDYARLRDGETYSNYGYVDDLIVKDGKLAATVVTPDVRYGLQGSYAYPYYGYGYGFGWEPGGEFYDIPYDRDEVAEIEPFDYDSL
;
A
#
# COMPACT_ATOMS: atom_id res chain seq x y z
N MET A 1 -15.04 -19.09 -16.16
CA MET A 1 -14.14 -19.92 -17.01
C MET A 1 -13.01 -19.00 -17.43
N LYS A 2 -11.79 -19.24 -16.96
CA LYS A 2 -10.57 -18.52 -17.35
C LYS A 2 -9.66 -19.51 -18.08
N THR A 3 -9.11 -19.03 -19.21
CA THR A 3 -8.23 -19.61 -20.26
C THR A 3 -8.86 -19.20 -21.62
N PRO A 4 -8.27 -18.29 -22.43
CA PRO A 4 -7.05 -18.48 -23.23
C PRO A 4 -6.01 -17.35 -23.04
N ALA A 5 -4.81 -17.64 -22.56
CA ALA A 5 -4.62 -18.51 -21.42
C ALA A 5 -4.23 -17.66 -20.20
N THR A 6 -5.30 -17.17 -19.58
CA THR A 6 -5.36 -16.40 -18.33
C THR A 6 -4.54 -15.11 -18.25
N ALA A 7 -4.70 -14.13 -19.13
CA ALA A 7 -5.16 -14.12 -20.52
C ALA A 7 -4.22 -13.12 -21.19
N ILE A 8 -3.36 -13.61 -22.10
CA ILE A 8 -2.21 -12.88 -22.68
C ILE A 8 -1.48 -12.09 -21.58
N ALA A 9 -0.83 -12.91 -20.74
CA ALA A 9 -1.33 -13.26 -19.41
C ALA A 9 -0.83 -12.30 -18.36
N LEU A 10 -1.76 -11.43 -18.03
CA LEU A 10 -1.53 -10.05 -17.65
C LEU A 10 -0.74 -9.27 -18.71
N VAL A 11 0.35 -9.83 -19.30
CA VAL A 11 1.37 -9.44 -20.33
C VAL A 11 0.85 -8.70 -21.56
N ILE A 12 0.21 -7.57 -21.41
CA ILE A 12 0.91 -6.37 -21.05
C ILE A 12 1.66 -6.53 -19.70
N ALA A 13 1.03 -7.00 -18.64
CA ALA A 13 1.52 -7.19 -17.27
C ALA A 13 1.98 -5.84 -16.74
N LEU A 14 1.37 -4.83 -17.36
CA LEU A 14 1.71 -3.43 -17.42
C LEU A 14 2.86 -3.11 -18.41
N ALA A 15 3.00 -3.83 -19.54
CA ALA A 15 4.07 -3.78 -20.53
C ALA A 15 4.35 -2.33 -20.85
N SER A 16 5.62 -2.05 -20.58
CA SER A 16 6.15 -0.77 -20.15
C SER A 16 5.67 -0.26 -18.80
N ALA A 17 6.04 -0.93 -17.71
CA ALA A 17 5.59 -0.57 -16.38
C ALA A 17 5.96 0.86 -15.93
N GLN A 18 6.69 1.66 -16.76
CA GLN A 18 6.73 3.14 -16.82
C GLN A 18 7.24 3.77 -18.17
N GLY A 19 6.99 3.26 -19.41
CA GLY A 19 7.46 4.04 -20.59
C GLY A 19 7.55 3.43 -22.00
N THR A 20 6.43 2.96 -22.57
CA THR A 20 6.27 2.83 -24.03
C THR A 20 4.96 3.48 -24.44
N ALA A 21 4.94 4.06 -25.63
CA ALA A 21 3.90 4.99 -26.07
C ALA A 21 2.53 4.34 -26.37
N ALA A 22 2.41 3.01 -26.26
CA ALA A 22 1.22 2.26 -26.67
C ALA A 22 -0.03 2.55 -25.82
N VAL A 23 0.14 2.83 -24.52
CA VAL A 23 -0.97 3.08 -23.57
C VAL A 23 -1.08 4.56 -23.18
N ASP A 24 0.02 5.34 -23.29
CA ASP A 24 0.05 6.79 -23.03
C ASP A 24 -0.45 7.63 -24.22
N GLN A 25 -0.70 7.00 -25.37
CA GLN A 25 -1.30 7.67 -26.52
C GLN A 25 -2.81 7.79 -26.32
N ASP A 26 -3.33 9.00 -26.53
CA ASP A 26 -4.77 9.18 -26.67
C ASP A 26 -5.26 8.37 -27.87
N PHE A 27 -6.54 7.98 -27.84
CA PHE A 27 -7.15 7.20 -28.93
C PHE A 27 -6.89 7.81 -30.33
N GLN A 28 -6.77 9.14 -30.41
CA GLN A 28 -6.48 9.87 -31.65
C GLN A 28 -5.06 9.63 -32.20
N SER A 29 -4.11 9.29 -31.34
CA SER A 29 -2.75 8.95 -31.74
C SER A 29 -2.63 7.48 -32.20
N ALA A 30 -3.47 6.60 -31.64
CA ALA A 30 -3.61 5.21 -32.07
C ALA A 30 -4.40 5.08 -33.40
N ASP A 31 -5.44 5.89 -33.60
CA ASP A 31 -6.22 6.02 -34.83
C ASP A 31 -5.47 6.94 -35.84
N ARG A 32 -4.56 6.37 -36.62
CA ARG A 32 -3.66 7.15 -37.49
C ARG A 32 -4.35 7.61 -38.77
N ASP A 33 -5.39 6.91 -39.20
CA ASP A 33 -6.14 7.25 -40.40
C ASP A 33 -7.41 8.09 -40.14
N GLY A 34 -7.77 8.31 -38.87
CA GLY A 34 -8.90 9.13 -38.45
C GLY A 34 -10.24 8.45 -38.67
N SER A 35 -10.26 7.12 -38.76
CA SER A 35 -11.45 6.31 -38.98
C SER A 35 -12.37 6.23 -37.76
N ARG A 36 -11.89 6.65 -36.58
CA ARG A 36 -12.50 6.48 -35.25
C ARG A 36 -12.49 5.05 -34.71
N ASP A 37 -11.66 4.19 -35.29
CA ASP A 37 -11.50 2.80 -34.90
C ASP A 37 -10.01 2.44 -35.06
N VAL A 38 -9.41 1.73 -34.11
CA VAL A 38 -8.02 1.27 -34.26
C VAL A 38 -8.00 -0.08 -34.98
N SER A 39 -7.44 -0.10 -36.19
CA SER A 39 -7.28 -1.33 -36.96
C SER A 39 -6.14 -2.22 -36.42
N LYS A 40 -6.12 -3.50 -36.80
CA LYS A 40 -5.02 -4.42 -36.45
C LYS A 40 -3.64 -3.89 -36.84
N ALA A 41 -3.54 -3.20 -37.98
CA ALA A 41 -2.27 -2.68 -38.47
C ALA A 41 -1.79 -1.45 -37.66
N GLU A 42 -2.73 -0.60 -37.25
CA GLU A 42 -2.43 0.52 -36.35
C GLU A 42 -2.07 0.03 -34.96
N PHE A 43 -2.77 -0.99 -34.48
CA PHE A 43 -2.49 -1.66 -33.21
C PHE A 43 -1.09 -2.28 -33.19
N ALA A 44 -0.72 -3.06 -34.21
CA ALA A 44 0.62 -3.65 -34.36
C ALA A 44 1.73 -2.58 -34.35
N ALA A 45 1.47 -1.42 -34.96
CA ALA A 45 2.41 -0.31 -34.96
C ALA A 45 2.48 0.45 -33.62
N ALA A 46 1.49 0.28 -32.75
CA ALA A 46 1.47 0.82 -31.40
C ALA A 46 2.09 -0.16 -30.38
N SER A 47 1.93 -1.47 -30.57
CA SER A 47 2.44 -2.53 -29.68
C SER A 47 3.91 -2.88 -29.87
N GLN A 48 4.59 -2.35 -30.89
CA GLN A 48 5.96 -2.72 -31.26
C GLN A 48 6.95 -2.65 -30.08
N ASP A 49 6.88 -1.61 -29.25
CA ASP A 49 7.80 -1.45 -28.13
C ASP A 49 7.57 -2.52 -27.03
N LEU A 50 6.34 -2.99 -26.86
CA LEU A 50 5.97 -4.00 -25.85
C LEU A 50 6.67 -5.33 -26.11
N ARG A 51 6.98 -5.63 -27.38
CA ARG A 51 7.67 -6.87 -27.79
C ARG A 51 9.17 -6.84 -27.46
N SER A 52 9.83 -5.71 -27.69
CA SER A 52 11.28 -5.57 -27.50
C SER A 52 11.74 -5.78 -26.05
N ASP A 53 10.85 -5.59 -25.08
CA ASP A 53 11.14 -5.86 -23.66
C ASP A 53 11.26 -7.37 -23.35
N TRP A 54 10.72 -8.22 -24.23
CA TRP A 54 10.62 -9.67 -24.05
C TRP A 54 11.53 -10.43 -25.02
N ASP A 55 11.78 -9.89 -26.22
CA ASP A 55 12.76 -10.40 -27.18
C ASP A 55 14.19 -9.98 -26.77
N ALA A 56 14.85 -10.82 -25.98
CA ALA A 56 16.17 -10.51 -25.43
C ALA A 56 17.28 -10.56 -26.48
N ASN A 57 17.07 -11.34 -27.54
CA ASN A 57 18.08 -11.61 -28.55
C ASN A 57 17.90 -10.80 -29.84
N ASN A 58 16.78 -10.10 -29.98
CA ASN A 58 16.36 -9.24 -31.09
C ASN A 58 16.24 -9.99 -32.42
N ASP A 59 15.67 -11.21 -32.41
CA ASP A 59 15.38 -11.99 -33.62
C ASP A 59 13.91 -11.91 -34.06
N ASP A 60 13.13 -10.98 -33.50
CA ASP A 60 11.72 -10.76 -33.80
C ASP A 60 10.82 -11.97 -33.47
N ALA A 61 11.26 -12.80 -32.53
CA ALA A 61 10.52 -13.93 -31.99
C ALA A 61 10.78 -14.03 -30.48
N VAL A 62 9.80 -14.52 -29.72
CA VAL A 62 9.98 -14.80 -28.28
C VAL A 62 10.01 -16.30 -28.07
N ASP A 63 11.14 -16.83 -27.60
CA ASP A 63 11.26 -18.23 -27.22
C ASP A 63 10.75 -18.50 -25.78
N GLU A 64 10.53 -19.77 -25.42
CA GLU A 64 10.01 -20.14 -24.10
C GLU A 64 10.90 -19.64 -22.94
N ARG A 65 12.22 -19.57 -23.13
CA ARG A 65 13.16 -19.12 -22.09
C ARG A 65 13.10 -17.61 -21.91
N GLU A 66 12.93 -16.88 -23.01
CA GLU A 66 12.72 -15.43 -23.03
C GLU A 66 11.38 -15.08 -22.37
N TYR A 67 10.32 -15.81 -22.70
CA TYR A 67 9.01 -15.70 -22.03
C TYR A 67 9.14 -15.89 -20.51
N GLN A 68 9.81 -16.96 -20.06
CA GLN A 68 10.03 -17.22 -18.63
C GLN A 68 10.91 -16.14 -17.97
N ALA A 69 11.85 -15.55 -18.70
CA ALA A 69 12.70 -14.47 -18.20
C ALA A 69 11.90 -13.20 -17.92
N GLY A 70 11.11 -12.77 -18.92
CA GLY A 70 10.28 -11.58 -18.81
C GLY A 70 9.21 -11.75 -17.73
N LEU A 71 8.67 -12.97 -17.59
CA LEU A 71 7.71 -13.32 -16.56
C LEU A 71 8.31 -13.20 -15.15
N PHE A 72 9.50 -13.79 -14.94
CA PHE A 72 10.20 -13.69 -13.65
C PHE A 72 10.46 -12.22 -13.30
N LYS A 73 11.01 -11.43 -14.25
CA LYS A 73 11.26 -10.00 -14.08
C LYS A 73 9.98 -9.18 -13.82
N ALA A 74 8.84 -9.62 -14.33
CA ALA A 74 7.57 -8.95 -14.09
C ALA A 74 7.01 -9.24 -12.68
N TRP A 75 7.39 -10.36 -12.08
CA TRP A 75 6.95 -10.78 -10.75
C TRP A 75 7.94 -10.33 -9.65
N ASP A 76 9.24 -10.31 -9.97
CA ASP A 76 10.33 -9.76 -9.14
C ASP A 76 10.27 -8.22 -9.22
N ARG A 77 9.60 -7.64 -8.24
CA ARG A 77 9.13 -6.26 -8.31
C ARG A 77 10.13 -5.29 -7.71
N ASP A 78 10.77 -5.68 -6.62
CA ASP A 78 11.84 -4.90 -6.01
C ASP A 78 13.19 -5.09 -6.72
N GLY A 79 13.29 -6.09 -7.61
CA GLY A 79 14.48 -6.34 -8.43
C GLY A 79 15.61 -6.96 -7.62
N ASP A 80 15.32 -7.61 -6.50
CA ASP A 80 16.30 -8.25 -5.63
C ASP A 80 16.82 -9.58 -6.20
N GLY A 81 16.17 -10.11 -7.24
CA GLY A 81 16.52 -11.34 -7.92
C GLY A 81 15.82 -12.58 -7.37
N GLY A 82 14.83 -12.41 -6.50
CA GLY A 82 13.97 -13.43 -5.93
C GLY A 82 12.48 -13.10 -6.08
N ILE A 83 11.61 -14.06 -5.81
CA ILE A 83 10.16 -13.81 -5.68
C ILE A 83 9.77 -14.14 -4.25
N SER A 84 9.52 -13.10 -3.47
CA SER A 84 8.97 -13.23 -2.12
C SER A 84 7.57 -13.86 -2.14
N ARG A 85 7.12 -14.35 -0.99
CA ARG A 85 5.74 -14.86 -0.83
C ARG A 85 4.70 -13.82 -1.23
N PHE A 86 4.94 -12.55 -0.88
CA PHE A 86 4.07 -11.44 -1.23
C PHE A 86 3.94 -11.26 -2.74
N GLU A 87 5.07 -11.21 -3.45
CA GLU A 87 5.11 -11.05 -4.90
C GLU A 87 4.49 -12.24 -5.62
N TYR A 88 4.73 -13.46 -5.15
CA TYR A 88 4.12 -14.66 -5.70
C TYR A 88 2.60 -14.66 -5.52
N ASP A 89 2.11 -14.36 -4.32
CA ASP A 89 0.67 -14.35 -4.07
C ASP A 89 -0.01 -13.18 -4.80
N GLU A 90 0.68 -12.05 -4.99
CA GLU A 90 0.22 -10.94 -5.82
C GLU A 90 0.13 -11.33 -7.29
N ALA A 91 1.21 -11.90 -7.84
CA ALA A 91 1.23 -12.43 -9.18
C ALA A 91 0.14 -13.48 -9.37
N LYS A 92 -0.03 -14.39 -8.42
CA LYS A 92 -1.11 -15.40 -8.46
C LYS A 92 -2.49 -14.77 -8.43
N ARG A 93 -2.73 -13.74 -7.60
CA ARG A 93 -4.01 -12.99 -7.54
C ARG A 93 -4.32 -12.28 -8.87
N ASN A 94 -3.33 -11.62 -9.44
CA ASN A 94 -3.50 -10.82 -10.66
C ASN A 94 -3.52 -11.69 -11.93
N TRP A 95 -2.70 -12.74 -11.99
CA TRP A 95 -2.39 -13.52 -13.18
C TRP A 95 -3.11 -14.88 -13.20
N ALA A 96 -3.22 -15.56 -12.06
CA ALA A 96 -3.69 -16.94 -11.98
C ALA A 96 -4.86 -17.10 -10.99
N ARG A 97 -5.96 -16.37 -11.22
CA ARG A 97 -7.24 -16.57 -10.50
C ARG A 97 -7.82 -18.01 -10.62
N ASP A 98 -7.16 -18.91 -11.35
CA ASP A 98 -7.49 -20.33 -11.41
C ASP A 98 -6.47 -21.16 -10.62
N LYS A 99 -6.91 -22.27 -10.04
CA LYS A 99 -6.19 -23.17 -9.12
C LYS A 99 -5.06 -23.96 -9.79
N THR A 100 -4.46 -23.44 -10.86
CA THR A 100 -3.47 -24.13 -11.69
C THR A 100 -2.03 -23.87 -11.24
N LEU A 101 -1.77 -22.79 -10.50
CA LEU A 101 -0.46 -22.57 -9.87
C LEU A 101 -0.38 -23.25 -8.50
N ALA A 102 0.71 -23.96 -8.25
CA ALA A 102 0.99 -24.62 -6.98
C ALA A 102 1.01 -23.61 -5.80
N PRO A 103 0.79 -24.04 -4.56
CA PRO A 103 1.09 -23.22 -3.38
C PRO A 103 2.56 -22.80 -3.36
N PHE A 104 2.87 -21.62 -2.81
CA PHE A 104 4.23 -21.10 -2.73
C PHE A 104 5.22 -22.12 -2.14
N GLY A 105 4.88 -22.72 -0.99
CA GLY A 105 5.73 -23.71 -0.34
C GLY A 105 5.87 -25.04 -1.07
N GLU A 106 5.12 -25.29 -2.15
CA GLU A 106 5.36 -26.43 -3.05
C GLU A 106 6.35 -26.08 -4.17
N LEU A 107 6.51 -24.79 -4.48
CA LEU A 107 7.47 -24.28 -5.47
C LEU A 107 8.83 -24.00 -4.84
N ASP A 108 8.84 -23.49 -3.61
CA ASP A 108 10.03 -23.25 -2.79
C ASP A 108 10.64 -24.59 -2.35
N ALA A 109 11.60 -25.09 -3.14
CA ALA A 109 12.10 -26.45 -3.04
C ALA A 109 13.21 -26.58 -2.01
N ASP A 110 13.99 -25.52 -1.79
CA ASP A 110 15.01 -25.45 -0.76
C ASP A 110 14.52 -24.80 0.55
N ASN A 111 13.30 -24.28 0.56
CA ASN A 111 12.60 -23.72 1.71
C ASN A 111 13.36 -22.51 2.29
N ASP A 112 13.92 -21.69 1.41
CA ASP A 112 14.59 -20.44 1.74
C ASP A 112 13.65 -19.22 1.77
N LYS A 113 12.35 -19.45 1.49
CA LYS A 113 11.26 -18.47 1.47
C LYS A 113 11.29 -17.49 0.30
N VAL A 114 12.06 -17.79 -0.74
CA VAL A 114 12.18 -16.97 -1.95
C VAL A 114 12.14 -17.88 -3.17
N LEU A 115 11.24 -17.65 -4.13
CA LEU A 115 11.29 -18.46 -5.36
C LEU A 115 12.40 -17.95 -6.27
N SER A 116 13.39 -18.80 -6.49
CA SER A 116 14.35 -18.62 -7.57
C SER A 116 13.68 -18.73 -8.94
N ARG A 117 14.35 -18.22 -9.98
CA ARG A 117 13.88 -18.36 -11.36
C ARG A 117 13.65 -19.82 -11.78
N ALA A 118 14.46 -20.74 -11.24
CA ALA A 118 14.33 -22.16 -11.55
C ALA A 118 13.07 -22.76 -10.91
N GLU A 119 12.79 -22.41 -9.65
CA GLU A 119 11.62 -22.89 -8.91
C GLU A 119 10.31 -22.39 -9.52
N LEU A 120 10.27 -21.09 -9.86
CA LEU A 120 9.12 -20.51 -10.53
C LEU A 120 8.89 -21.16 -11.91
N SER A 121 9.94 -21.32 -12.72
CA SER A 121 9.85 -21.95 -14.04
C SER A 121 9.30 -23.38 -13.96
N ASN A 122 9.74 -24.17 -12.99
CA ASN A 122 9.24 -25.53 -12.80
C ASN A 122 7.75 -25.56 -12.46
N GLY A 123 7.26 -24.59 -11.68
CA GLY A 123 5.84 -24.45 -11.38
C GLY A 123 4.97 -24.10 -12.59
N LEU A 124 5.49 -23.26 -13.48
CA LEU A 124 4.76 -22.73 -14.63
C LEU A 124 4.63 -23.71 -15.80
N THR A 125 5.65 -24.57 -16.01
CA THR A 125 5.63 -25.61 -17.06
C THR A 125 4.45 -26.57 -16.94
N GLN A 126 3.84 -26.70 -15.76
CA GLN A 126 2.66 -27.55 -15.54
C GLN A 126 1.35 -26.90 -16.02
N GLY A 127 1.35 -25.60 -16.33
CA GLY A 127 0.15 -24.82 -16.71
C GLY A 127 -0.04 -24.57 -18.21
N ASN A 128 0.89 -25.01 -19.08
CA ASN A 128 0.86 -24.87 -20.54
C ASN A 128 0.53 -23.45 -21.08
N PHE A 129 1.08 -22.41 -20.44
CA PHE A 129 0.77 -21.01 -20.81
C PHE A 129 1.41 -20.57 -22.14
N TYR A 130 2.63 -21.02 -22.43
CA TYR A 130 3.37 -20.67 -23.65
C TYR A 130 2.74 -21.29 -24.92
N GLU A 131 2.30 -22.56 -24.84
CA GLU A 131 1.62 -23.29 -25.93
C GLU A 131 0.29 -22.63 -26.37
N ALA A 132 -0.27 -21.72 -25.57
CA ALA A 132 -1.47 -20.99 -25.95
C ALA A 132 -1.19 -19.74 -26.81
N TRP A 133 0.07 -19.31 -26.89
CA TRP A 133 0.51 -18.16 -27.68
C TRP A 133 1.15 -18.59 -28.99
N ASP A 134 1.97 -19.65 -28.94
CA ASP A 134 2.51 -20.34 -30.12
C ASP A 134 1.38 -21.09 -30.83
N THR A 135 0.72 -20.40 -31.76
CA THR A 135 -0.54 -20.83 -32.38
C THR A 135 -0.29 -21.81 -33.50
N ASP A 136 0.84 -21.66 -34.21
CA ASP A 136 1.23 -22.57 -35.28
C ASP A 136 2.08 -23.76 -34.81
N GLY A 137 2.55 -23.72 -33.56
CA GLY A 137 3.25 -24.80 -32.89
C GLY A 137 4.71 -24.94 -33.32
N ASP A 138 5.33 -23.87 -33.80
CA ASP A 138 6.72 -23.88 -34.27
C ASP A 138 7.77 -23.74 -33.15
N GLY A 139 7.30 -23.50 -31.92
CA GLY A 139 8.11 -23.36 -30.73
C GLY A 139 8.55 -21.92 -30.44
N THR A 140 8.12 -20.95 -31.24
CA THR A 140 8.32 -19.51 -31.03
C THR A 140 6.99 -18.77 -31.03
N VAL A 141 6.96 -17.59 -30.44
CA VAL A 141 5.84 -16.64 -30.62
C VAL A 141 6.33 -15.51 -31.51
N ASP A 142 5.88 -15.49 -32.75
CA ASP A 142 6.27 -14.45 -33.71
C ASP A 142 5.44 -13.17 -33.57
N ASN A 143 5.76 -12.16 -34.40
CA ASN A 143 5.07 -10.86 -34.37
C ASN A 143 3.58 -10.96 -34.67
N ASP A 144 3.21 -11.80 -35.64
CA ASP A 144 1.83 -11.94 -36.07
C ASP A 144 1.02 -12.66 -34.98
N GLU A 145 1.61 -13.65 -34.32
CA GLU A 145 1.01 -14.35 -33.20
C GLU A 145 0.89 -13.46 -31.96
N PHE A 146 1.94 -12.71 -31.62
CA PHE A 146 1.95 -11.76 -30.51
C PHE A 146 0.88 -10.66 -30.68
N ASP A 147 0.85 -10.00 -31.85
CA ASP A 147 -0.09 -8.91 -32.12
C ASP A 147 -1.52 -9.42 -32.27
N ALA A 148 -1.73 -10.59 -32.89
CA ALA A 148 -3.06 -11.19 -33.00
C ALA A 148 -3.63 -11.58 -31.64
N ALA A 149 -2.78 -12.15 -30.77
CA ALA A 149 -3.13 -12.45 -29.40
C ALA A 149 -3.52 -11.15 -28.67
N LEU A 150 -2.63 -10.15 -28.65
CA LEU A 150 -2.86 -8.92 -27.92
C LEU A 150 -4.08 -8.12 -28.44
N PHE A 151 -4.25 -8.01 -29.75
CA PHE A 151 -5.41 -7.36 -30.37
C PHE A 151 -6.72 -8.02 -29.95
N ALA A 152 -6.77 -9.36 -29.94
CA ALA A 152 -7.96 -10.10 -29.53
C ALA A 152 -8.33 -9.90 -28.04
N THR A 153 -7.42 -9.35 -27.23
CA THR A 153 -7.68 -8.96 -25.84
C THR A 153 -8.33 -7.58 -25.73
N TRP A 154 -8.00 -6.67 -26.65
CA TRP A 154 -8.53 -5.29 -26.67
C TRP A 154 -9.85 -5.18 -27.46
N ASP A 155 -9.99 -5.96 -28.54
CA ASP A 155 -11.23 -6.11 -29.32
C ASP A 155 -12.21 -7.05 -28.57
N ALA A 156 -12.90 -6.48 -27.58
CA ALA A 156 -13.73 -7.21 -26.63
C ALA A 156 -15.00 -7.77 -27.28
N ASP A 157 -15.59 -7.02 -28.22
CA ASP A 157 -16.78 -7.43 -28.94
C ASP A 157 -16.48 -8.26 -30.21
N ARG A 158 -15.20 -8.36 -30.58
CA ARG A 158 -14.68 -9.10 -31.75
C ARG A 158 -15.17 -8.54 -33.07
N SER A 159 -15.37 -7.22 -33.13
CA SER A 159 -15.74 -6.49 -34.34
C SER A 159 -14.60 -6.45 -35.37
N GLY A 160 -13.36 -6.72 -34.96
CA GLY A 160 -12.17 -6.65 -35.81
C GLY A 160 -11.50 -5.27 -35.82
N SER A 161 -11.94 -4.38 -34.94
CA SER A 161 -11.42 -3.04 -34.68
C SER A 161 -11.56 -2.74 -33.19
N ILE A 162 -10.75 -1.82 -32.65
CA ILE A 162 -10.90 -1.37 -31.27
C ILE A 162 -11.56 0.01 -31.29
N ASP A 163 -12.75 0.11 -30.71
CA ASP A 163 -13.46 1.39 -30.60
C ASP A 163 -13.00 2.19 -29.35
N GLN A 164 -13.44 3.45 -29.25
CA GLN A 164 -13.10 4.31 -28.11
C GLN A 164 -13.53 3.71 -26.76
N SER A 165 -14.67 3.01 -26.70
CA SER A 165 -15.18 2.42 -25.46
C SER A 165 -14.33 1.22 -25.02
N GLU A 166 -13.87 0.42 -25.98
CA GLU A 166 -12.95 -0.70 -25.73
C GLU A 166 -11.57 -0.19 -25.32
N TYR A 167 -11.08 0.85 -26.00
CA TYR A 167 -9.83 1.52 -25.66
C TYR A 167 -9.86 2.12 -24.26
N ASP A 168 -10.89 2.92 -23.92
CA ASP A 168 -11.05 3.54 -22.59
C ASP A 168 -11.21 2.47 -21.50
N GLY A 169 -11.93 1.39 -21.80
CA GLY A 169 -12.12 0.27 -20.88
C GLY A 169 -10.82 -0.46 -20.54
N MET A 170 -9.85 -0.48 -21.46
CA MET A 170 -8.54 -1.07 -21.24
C MET A 170 -7.54 -0.07 -20.64
N ALA A 171 -7.56 1.19 -21.09
CA ALA A 171 -6.77 2.29 -20.52
C ALA A 171 -7.12 2.54 -19.04
N GLY A 172 -8.41 2.54 -18.68
CA GLY A 172 -8.84 2.70 -17.28
C GLY A 172 -8.40 1.55 -16.36
N LYS A 173 -8.28 0.33 -16.89
CA LYS A 173 -7.70 -0.80 -16.14
C LYS A 173 -6.19 -0.63 -15.95
N ALA A 174 -5.49 -0.08 -16.93
CA ALA A 174 -4.08 0.25 -16.82
C ALA A 174 -3.83 1.35 -15.77
N ASP A 175 -4.65 2.41 -15.75
CA ASP A 175 -4.58 3.49 -14.75
C ASP A 175 -4.87 3.01 -13.33
N ALA A 176 -5.90 2.18 -13.14
CA ALA A 176 -6.18 1.56 -11.85
C ALA A 176 -5.02 0.67 -11.38
N GLY A 177 -4.39 -0.07 -12.30
CA GLY A 177 -3.17 -0.83 -12.04
C GLY A 177 -1.98 0.04 -11.61
N LYS A 178 -1.82 1.23 -12.22
CA LYS A 178 -0.78 2.21 -11.85
C LYS A 178 -0.98 2.79 -10.45
N ALA A 179 -2.21 3.15 -10.09
CA ALA A 179 -2.54 3.65 -8.77
C ALA A 179 -2.35 2.56 -7.69
N ALA A 180 -2.79 1.32 -7.96
CA ALA A 180 -2.59 0.18 -7.08
C ALA A 180 -1.09 -0.15 -6.91
N LYS A 181 -0.29 -0.11 -7.99
CA LYS A 181 1.16 -0.30 -7.92
C LYS A 181 1.83 0.82 -7.10
N ALA A 182 1.51 2.08 -7.35
CA ALA A 182 2.07 3.20 -6.59
C ALA A 182 1.73 3.15 -5.09
N ALA A 183 0.52 2.71 -4.75
CA ALA A 183 0.09 2.45 -3.37
C ALA A 183 0.89 1.30 -2.74
N GLN A 184 1.05 0.18 -3.44
CA GLN A 184 1.71 -1.01 -2.94
C GLN A 184 3.23 -0.91 -2.91
N ALA A 185 3.85 -0.05 -3.73
CA ALA A 185 5.30 0.25 -3.65
C ALA A 185 5.67 0.91 -2.31
N LYS A 186 4.67 1.36 -1.54
CA LYS A 186 4.87 1.88 -0.19
C LYS A 186 4.83 0.79 0.87
N ILE A 187 4.31 -0.41 0.58
CA ILE A 187 4.22 -1.50 1.55
C ILE A 187 5.62 -2.05 1.78
N VAL A 188 6.08 -1.95 3.02
CA VAL A 188 7.31 -2.55 3.53
C VAL A 188 7.08 -4.05 3.68
N ALA A 189 7.99 -4.87 3.13
CA ALA A 189 7.97 -6.30 3.38
C ALA A 189 8.23 -6.56 4.87
N LEU A 190 7.40 -7.39 5.51
CA LEU A 190 7.54 -7.65 6.95
C LEU A 190 8.87 -8.34 7.32
N SER A 191 9.52 -9.01 6.37
CA SER A 191 10.88 -9.54 6.54
C SER A 191 11.94 -8.44 6.71
N ASP A 192 11.69 -7.25 6.17
CA ASP A 192 12.57 -6.08 6.26
C ASP A 192 12.15 -5.13 7.39
N TRP A 193 11.02 -5.42 8.03
CA TRP A 193 10.52 -4.62 9.14
C TRP A 193 11.29 -4.93 10.42
N ASP A 194 11.93 -3.92 10.98
CA ASP A 194 12.80 -4.03 12.15
C ASP A 194 12.28 -3.17 13.30
N ASN A 195 11.81 -3.82 14.37
CA ASN A 195 11.35 -3.15 15.58
C ASN A 195 12.46 -2.35 16.27
N GLU A 196 13.74 -2.69 16.04
CA GLU A 196 14.88 -1.97 16.63
C GLU A 196 14.92 -0.48 16.24
N ASP A 197 14.34 -0.10 15.10
CA ASP A 197 14.20 1.32 14.77
C ASP A 197 13.15 2.01 15.64
N LEU A 198 12.05 1.33 15.97
CA LEU A 198 11.04 1.86 16.88
C LEU A 198 11.59 2.03 18.30
N TYR A 199 12.37 1.06 18.78
CA TYR A 199 13.03 1.10 20.09
C TYR A 199 14.05 2.23 20.23
N ARG A 200 14.53 2.78 19.12
CA ARG A 200 15.43 3.95 19.13
C ARG A 200 14.64 5.25 19.07
N GLY A 201 13.95 5.57 20.16
CA GLY A 201 13.27 6.86 20.36
C GLY A 201 11.87 6.93 19.75
N GLY A 202 11.21 5.79 19.60
CA GLY A 202 9.75 5.73 19.46
C GLY A 202 9.07 6.06 20.79
N LEU A 203 7.85 6.56 20.68
CA LEU A 203 6.99 6.93 21.81
C LEU A 203 5.67 6.16 21.66
N SER A 204 5.29 5.44 22.70
CA SER A 204 3.95 4.85 22.82
C SER A 204 2.95 5.97 23.02
N VAL A 205 1.88 5.97 22.23
CA VAL A 205 0.80 6.96 22.36
C VAL A 205 -0.17 6.53 23.46
N ASP A 206 -0.38 5.22 23.64
CA ASP A 206 -1.16 4.68 24.74
C ASP A 206 -0.51 5.02 26.08
N ASP A 207 0.81 4.84 26.23
CA ASP A 207 1.52 5.24 27.46
C ASP A 207 1.49 6.76 27.64
N LEU A 208 1.59 7.56 26.57
CA LEU A 208 1.50 9.02 26.67
C LEU A 208 0.11 9.51 27.11
N ILE A 209 -0.95 8.77 26.79
CA ILE A 209 -2.31 9.12 27.22
C ILE A 209 -2.48 8.77 28.69
N GLY A 210 -2.92 9.75 29.48
CA GLY A 210 -3.06 9.66 30.93
C GLY A 210 -1.82 10.09 31.71
N GLU A 211 -0.74 10.48 31.02
CA GLU A 211 0.46 11.03 31.67
C GLU A 211 0.24 12.46 32.17
N ASP A 212 0.92 12.79 33.28
CA ASP A 212 0.82 14.08 33.94
C ASP A 212 1.31 15.22 33.01
N VAL A 213 0.60 16.33 33.00
CA VAL A 213 0.95 17.55 32.27
C VAL A 213 1.46 18.59 33.26
N TYR A 214 2.66 19.11 33.00
CA TYR A 214 3.29 20.12 33.84
C TYR A 214 3.40 21.46 33.11
N GLY A 215 2.91 22.52 33.77
CA GLY A 215 2.91 23.87 33.21
C GLY A 215 4.28 24.56 33.25
N ALA A 216 4.33 25.81 32.78
CA ALA A 216 5.58 26.58 32.68
C ALA A 216 6.27 26.86 34.04
N SER A 217 5.56 26.72 35.16
CA SER A 217 6.11 26.81 36.52
C SER A 217 6.65 25.49 37.06
N GLY A 218 6.42 24.38 36.35
CA GLY A 218 6.75 23.02 36.76
C GLY A 218 5.72 22.37 37.69
N ASP A 219 4.59 23.05 37.93
CA ASP A 219 3.46 22.48 38.67
C ASP A 219 2.68 21.51 37.77
N ASP A 220 2.17 20.42 38.35
CA ASP A 220 1.17 19.54 37.72
C ASP A 220 -0.13 20.33 37.53
N ILE A 221 -0.65 20.31 36.31
CA ILE A 221 -1.83 21.05 35.89
C ILE A 221 -2.94 20.17 35.31
N GLY A 222 -2.77 18.85 35.28
CA GLY A 222 -3.72 17.89 34.70
C GLY A 222 -3.03 16.78 33.90
N ASP A 223 -3.71 16.20 32.92
CA ASP A 223 -3.30 14.95 32.26
C ASP A 223 -3.44 15.04 30.72
N VAL A 224 -2.68 14.21 29.99
CA VAL A 224 -2.84 14.05 28.53
C VAL A 224 -4.05 13.19 28.22
N GLU A 225 -4.97 13.67 27.40
CA GLU A 225 -6.19 12.95 27.01
C GLU A 225 -6.09 12.31 25.61
N ASP A 226 -5.32 12.90 24.70
CA ASP A 226 -5.24 12.42 23.32
C ASP A 226 -4.05 12.99 22.55
N VAL A 227 -3.76 12.41 21.38
CA VAL A 227 -2.83 12.96 20.38
C VAL A 227 -3.57 13.20 19.08
N LEU A 228 -3.47 14.42 18.56
CA LEU A 228 -4.03 14.79 17.27
C LEU A 228 -3.03 14.53 16.15
N PHE A 229 -3.45 13.75 15.17
CA PHE A 229 -2.67 13.42 13.99
C PHE A 229 -3.24 14.08 12.73
N GLY A 230 -2.33 14.44 11.81
CA GLY A 230 -2.65 14.92 10.48
C GLY A 230 -3.01 13.80 9.52
N SER A 231 -3.49 14.18 8.35
CA SER A 231 -3.73 13.29 7.21
C SER A 231 -2.46 12.67 6.62
N ASP A 232 -1.28 13.03 7.11
CA ASP A 232 -0.01 12.41 6.72
C ASP A 232 0.64 11.63 7.87
N GLY A 233 -0.09 11.45 8.97
CA GLY A 233 0.40 10.77 10.18
C GLY A 233 1.32 11.63 11.05
N ARG A 234 1.54 12.91 10.74
CA ARG A 234 2.30 13.79 11.66
C ARG A 234 1.50 14.06 12.93
N ALA A 235 2.16 13.97 14.08
CA ALA A 235 1.61 14.47 15.32
C ALA A 235 1.53 16.00 15.23
N ILE A 236 0.34 16.54 15.48
CA ILE A 236 0.05 17.98 15.38
C ILE A 236 0.06 18.61 16.77
N ALA A 237 -0.58 17.95 17.72
CA ALA A 237 -0.78 18.45 19.07
C ALA A 237 -1.14 17.30 20.02
N ILE A 238 -0.92 17.49 21.31
CA ILE A 238 -1.62 16.73 22.35
C ILE A 238 -2.90 17.47 22.74
N VAL A 239 -3.89 16.74 23.25
CA VAL A 239 -5.02 17.28 23.98
C VAL A 239 -4.74 17.04 25.46
N ALA A 240 -4.77 18.09 26.28
CA ALA A 240 -4.59 18.00 27.72
C ALA A 240 -5.88 18.43 28.42
N GLU A 241 -6.36 17.64 29.38
CA GLU A 241 -7.33 18.08 30.37
C GLU A 241 -6.57 18.79 31.49
N VAL A 242 -6.86 20.08 31.69
CA VAL A 242 -6.20 20.90 32.71
C VAL A 242 -7.22 21.39 33.74
N GLY A 243 -6.89 21.24 35.03
CA GLY A 243 -7.83 21.45 36.12
C GLY A 243 -7.14 21.75 37.46
N GLY A 244 -7.88 22.36 38.40
CA GLY A 244 -7.43 22.55 39.79
C GLY A 244 -6.30 23.57 40.03
N PHE A 245 -5.48 23.85 39.03
CA PHE A 245 -4.30 24.71 39.11
C PHE A 245 -4.64 26.21 39.22
N LEU A 246 -5.75 26.66 38.60
CA LEU A 246 -6.00 28.09 38.35
C LEU A 246 -7.30 28.66 38.93
N ASN A 247 -8.01 27.90 39.79
CA ASN A 247 -9.44 28.15 40.10
C ASN A 247 -10.34 28.21 38.84
N ILE A 248 -9.82 27.77 37.70
CA ILE A 248 -10.55 27.48 36.47
C ILE A 248 -11.04 26.03 36.63
N GLY A 249 -12.30 25.77 36.31
CA GLY A 249 -12.80 24.39 36.28
C GLY A 249 -12.10 23.58 35.19
N ASP A 250 -12.26 22.27 35.22
CA ASP A 250 -11.60 21.37 34.27
C ASP A 250 -11.94 21.79 32.82
N THR A 251 -10.90 21.92 32.00
CA THR A 251 -11.02 22.35 30.61
C THR A 251 -10.03 21.61 29.75
N HIS A 252 -10.31 21.51 28.46
CA HIS A 252 -9.44 20.83 27.51
C HIS A 252 -8.73 21.85 26.63
N VAL A 253 -7.43 21.66 26.46
CA VAL A 253 -6.58 22.50 25.62
C VAL A 253 -5.80 21.62 24.63
N SER A 254 -5.47 22.18 23.48
CA SER A 254 -4.63 21.55 22.47
C SER A 254 -3.27 22.25 22.47
N VAL A 255 -2.22 21.50 22.80
CA VAL A 255 -0.83 22.00 22.85
C VAL A 255 -0.09 21.49 21.62
N PRO A 256 0.46 22.37 20.75
CA PRO A 256 1.23 21.96 19.57
C PRO A 256 2.35 20.98 19.92
N TRP A 257 2.52 19.94 19.11
CA TRP A 257 3.49 18.86 19.38
C TRP A 257 4.92 19.38 19.50
N ASP A 258 5.28 20.44 18.79
CA ASP A 258 6.61 21.08 18.85
C ASP A 258 6.85 21.93 20.10
N GLU A 259 5.81 22.16 20.91
CA GLU A 259 5.89 22.82 22.21
C GLU A 259 5.85 21.84 23.40
N VAL A 260 5.60 20.55 23.14
CA VAL A 260 5.59 19.49 24.15
C VAL A 260 7.01 18.96 24.35
N THR A 261 7.45 18.87 25.60
CA THR A 261 8.73 18.24 25.95
C THR A 261 8.49 17.05 26.86
N MET A 262 8.90 15.85 26.43
CA MET A 262 8.86 14.66 27.29
C MET A 262 9.85 14.81 28.45
N ARG A 263 9.43 14.44 29.66
CA ARG A 263 10.32 14.45 30.82
C ARG A 263 11.29 13.27 30.80
N ALA A 264 12.44 13.44 31.45
CA ALA A 264 13.54 12.48 31.38
C ALA A 264 13.34 11.23 32.26
N ASP A 265 12.35 11.25 33.13
CA ASP A 265 11.87 10.12 33.92
C ASP A 265 10.68 9.40 33.27
N ASP A 266 10.25 9.86 32.07
CA ASP A 266 9.09 9.37 31.34
C ASP A 266 7.76 9.45 32.14
N GLU A 267 7.75 10.22 33.23
CA GLU A 267 6.58 10.51 34.09
C GLU A 267 6.04 11.91 33.75
N GLY A 268 5.38 12.03 32.59
CA GLY A 268 4.71 13.25 32.18
C GLY A 268 5.40 14.13 31.13
N VAL A 269 4.73 15.23 30.79
CA VAL A 269 5.14 16.18 29.76
C VAL A 269 5.19 17.61 30.29
N ASP A 270 6.21 18.37 29.87
CA ASP A 270 6.30 19.81 30.11
C ASP A 270 5.67 20.58 28.95
N VAL A 271 4.80 21.54 29.26
CA VAL A 271 4.12 22.43 28.30
C VAL A 271 4.25 23.89 28.72
N PRO A 272 4.27 24.86 27.78
CA PRO A 272 4.46 26.28 28.10
C PRO A 272 3.17 26.97 28.62
N LEU A 273 2.26 26.22 29.25
CA LEU A 273 0.97 26.73 29.73
C LEU A 273 1.09 27.47 31.08
N ASN A 274 0.30 28.52 31.25
CA ASN A 274 0.11 29.26 32.50
C ASN A 274 -1.23 30.02 32.49
N GLU A 275 -1.56 30.66 33.62
CA GLU A 275 -2.79 31.47 33.79
C GLU A 275 -3.04 32.48 32.68
N ASP A 276 -1.97 33.11 32.18
CA ASP A 276 -2.08 34.23 31.27
C ASP A 276 -2.26 33.80 29.81
N ASN A 277 -1.92 32.55 29.45
CA ASN A 277 -1.87 32.10 28.06
C ASN A 277 -2.76 30.90 27.72
N ILE A 278 -3.35 30.22 28.70
CA ILE A 278 -4.19 29.02 28.51
C ILE A 278 -5.30 29.20 27.47
N GLU A 279 -5.92 30.39 27.41
CA GLU A 279 -6.99 30.70 26.44
C GLU A 279 -6.53 30.60 24.97
N ASN A 280 -5.22 30.76 24.70
CA ASN A 280 -4.67 30.64 23.35
C ASN A 280 -4.62 29.19 22.86
N TYR A 281 -4.70 28.22 23.77
CA TYR A 281 -4.61 26.79 23.49
C TYR A 281 -5.97 26.08 23.51
N GLY A 282 -7.10 26.79 23.58
CA GLY A 282 -8.40 26.15 23.52
C GLY A 282 -8.55 25.23 22.29
N LEU A 283 -9.34 24.14 22.41
CA LEU A 283 -9.50 23.09 21.37
C LEU A 283 -9.82 23.59 19.94
N PHE A 284 -10.31 24.83 19.78
CA PHE A 284 -10.66 25.43 18.48
C PHE A 284 -9.91 26.72 18.19
N SER A 285 -8.88 27.05 18.98
CA SER A 285 -8.04 28.21 18.73
C SER A 285 -7.32 28.03 17.41
N ARG A 286 -7.56 28.97 16.48
CA ARG A 286 -6.99 28.93 15.14
C ARG A 286 -5.48 28.83 15.23
N ASP A 287 -4.83 29.55 16.14
CA ASP A 287 -3.37 29.62 16.21
C ASP A 287 -2.69 28.31 16.65
N ALA A 288 -3.27 27.56 17.61
CA ALA A 288 -2.74 26.26 18.06
C ALA A 288 -2.82 25.15 17.00
N VAL A 289 -3.75 25.28 16.05
CA VAL A 289 -3.95 24.35 14.92
C VAL A 289 -3.49 24.96 13.57
N SER A 290 -3.10 26.26 13.51
CA SER A 290 -2.89 26.97 12.23
C SER A 290 -1.43 27.18 11.83
N GLN A 291 -1.14 26.67 10.63
CA GLN A 291 -1.12 27.45 9.37
C GLN A 291 -0.55 26.56 8.25
N LYS A 292 0.10 25.46 8.62
CA LYS A 292 0.55 24.41 7.69
C LYS A 292 -0.47 23.27 7.56
N THR A 293 -1.15 22.90 8.65
CA THR A 293 -2.01 21.69 8.72
C THR A 293 -3.44 21.90 8.17
N ALA A 294 -4.03 23.07 8.36
CA ALA A 294 -5.38 23.37 7.88
C ALA A 294 -5.42 23.88 6.41
N ALA A 295 -4.29 24.36 5.87
CA ALA A 295 -4.21 24.94 4.53
C ALA A 295 -4.03 23.90 3.42
N ASP A 296 -3.55 22.69 3.74
CA ASP A 296 -3.39 21.60 2.76
C ASP A 296 -4.70 20.83 2.48
N ASN A 297 -5.79 21.14 3.20
CA ASN A 297 -7.10 20.49 3.07
C ASN A 297 -8.14 21.25 2.25
N ILE A 298 -7.73 22.27 1.48
CA ILE A 298 -8.61 22.92 0.48
C ILE A 298 -7.89 22.98 -0.87
N VAL A 299 -8.05 21.94 -1.68
CA VAL A 299 -7.84 22.05 -3.12
C VAL A 299 -9.11 22.66 -3.71
N ALA A 300 -9.02 23.89 -4.19
CA ALA A 300 -10.08 24.47 -5.01
C ALA A 300 -10.05 23.82 -6.41
N GLY A 301 -10.99 22.91 -6.69
CA GLY A 301 -11.29 22.44 -8.04
C GLY A 301 -11.20 20.93 -8.31
N VAL A 302 -11.44 20.06 -7.34
CA VAL A 302 -11.51 18.60 -7.57
C VAL A 302 -12.77 18.05 -6.88
N ASP A 303 -13.78 17.66 -7.67
CA ASP A 303 -15.08 17.20 -7.16
C ASP A 303 -15.10 15.74 -6.63
N ASP A 304 -13.94 15.08 -6.45
CA ASP A 304 -13.87 13.68 -6.00
C ASP A 304 -12.64 13.32 -5.11
N ALA A 305 -11.96 14.29 -4.49
CA ALA A 305 -10.89 14.00 -3.52
C ALA A 305 -11.45 13.96 -2.10
N THR A 306 -11.36 12.82 -1.42
CA THR A 306 -11.67 12.69 0.01
C THR A 306 -10.79 13.66 0.79
N VAL A 307 -11.37 14.72 1.35
CA VAL A 307 -10.64 15.68 2.21
C VAL A 307 -10.32 14.97 3.52
N GLN A 308 -9.06 14.57 3.71
CA GLN A 308 -8.64 13.84 4.90
C GLN A 308 -8.48 14.80 6.08
N ARG A 309 -9.36 14.66 7.09
CA ARG A 309 -9.36 15.47 8.30
C ARG A 309 -8.29 15.00 9.30
N SER A 310 -7.86 15.91 10.18
CA SER A 310 -7.16 15.54 11.41
C SER A 310 -8.05 14.68 12.32
N TRP A 311 -7.44 13.84 13.13
CA TRP A 311 -8.09 12.81 13.93
C TRP A 311 -7.33 12.56 15.24
N ARG A 312 -8.03 11.95 16.20
CA ARG A 312 -7.52 11.61 17.53
C ARG A 312 -6.95 10.20 17.56
N ALA A 313 -5.86 9.97 18.26
CA ALA A 313 -5.29 8.64 18.48
C ALA A 313 -6.34 7.63 18.94
N THR A 314 -7.21 8.06 19.88
CA THR A 314 -8.30 7.25 20.43
C THR A 314 -9.43 6.92 19.45
N GLU A 315 -9.43 7.51 18.24
CA GLU A 315 -10.30 7.06 17.15
C GLU A 315 -9.80 5.78 16.47
N LEU A 316 -8.52 5.41 16.66
CA LEU A 316 -7.91 4.21 16.09
C LEU A 316 -7.49 3.21 17.17
N ILE A 317 -6.97 3.67 18.31
CA ILE A 317 -6.68 2.79 19.45
C ILE A 317 -7.99 2.17 19.93
N GLY A 318 -8.01 0.83 20.03
CA GLY A 318 -9.17 0.03 20.37
C GLY A 318 -10.02 -0.42 19.17
N ASP A 319 -9.77 0.08 17.95
CA ASP A 319 -10.47 -0.38 16.75
C ASP A 319 -10.00 -1.75 16.29
N TYR A 320 -10.86 -2.44 15.54
CA TYR A 320 -10.54 -3.76 14.99
C TYR A 320 -9.50 -3.65 13.87
N ALA A 321 -8.40 -4.38 14.04
CA ALA A 321 -7.45 -4.63 12.98
C ALA A 321 -7.89 -5.83 12.16
N ARG A 322 -7.77 -5.74 10.83
CA ARG A 322 -8.09 -6.83 9.90
C ARG A 322 -6.89 -7.13 9.02
N LEU A 323 -6.75 -8.40 8.65
CA LEU A 323 -5.76 -8.85 7.68
C LEU A 323 -6.41 -9.10 6.34
N ARG A 324 -5.59 -9.01 5.29
CA ARG A 324 -5.97 -9.41 3.96
C ARG A 324 -6.27 -10.92 3.91
N ASP A 325 -7.41 -11.25 3.33
CA ASP A 325 -7.90 -12.61 3.11
C ASP A 325 -8.46 -12.71 1.68
N GLY A 326 -7.57 -13.05 0.74
CA GLY A 326 -7.87 -13.01 -0.69
C GLY A 326 -8.17 -11.59 -1.18
N GLU A 327 -9.40 -11.37 -1.64
CA GLU A 327 -9.92 -10.06 -2.10
C GLU A 327 -10.68 -9.30 -1.00
N THR A 328 -10.70 -9.84 0.22
CA THR A 328 -11.45 -9.30 1.37
C THR A 328 -10.54 -9.10 2.56
N TYR A 329 -11.10 -8.56 3.65
CA TYR A 329 -10.43 -8.44 4.93
C TYR A 329 -11.15 -9.27 5.98
N SER A 330 -10.36 -9.96 6.80
CA SER A 330 -10.82 -10.81 7.89
C SER A 330 -10.33 -10.25 9.22
N ASN A 331 -11.19 -10.23 10.23
CA ASN A 331 -10.85 -9.73 11.56
C ASN A 331 -9.59 -10.42 12.09
N TYR A 332 -8.63 -9.65 12.58
CA TYR A 332 -7.35 -10.16 13.04
C TYR A 332 -7.14 -9.94 14.52
N GLY A 333 -7.47 -8.75 15.00
CA GLY A 333 -7.18 -8.31 16.35
C GLY A 333 -7.74 -6.93 16.60
N TYR A 334 -7.12 -6.20 17.52
CA TYR A 334 -7.43 -4.81 17.79
C TYR A 334 -6.13 -4.01 17.89
N VAL A 335 -6.20 -2.74 17.51
CA VAL A 335 -5.08 -1.80 17.65
C VAL A 335 -4.95 -1.48 19.12
N ASP A 336 -3.80 -1.81 19.72
CA ASP A 336 -3.48 -1.48 21.11
C ASP A 336 -2.91 -0.08 21.23
N ASP A 337 -2.02 0.27 20.31
CA ASP A 337 -1.18 1.45 20.45
C ASP A 337 -0.71 1.96 19.07
N LEU A 338 -0.20 3.17 19.07
CA LEU A 338 0.39 3.89 17.96
C LEU A 338 1.80 4.31 18.38
N ILE A 339 2.82 3.97 17.58
CA ILE A 339 4.19 4.39 17.88
C ILE A 339 4.55 5.62 17.06
N VAL A 340 4.81 6.72 17.75
CA VAL A 340 5.29 7.97 17.16
C VAL A 340 6.81 8.02 17.21
N LYS A 341 7.44 8.29 16.07
CA LYS A 341 8.88 8.51 15.98
C LYS A 341 9.15 9.75 15.15
N ASP A 342 10.07 10.60 15.63
CA ASP A 342 10.42 11.87 14.99
C ASP A 342 9.20 12.77 14.67
N GLY A 343 8.18 12.75 15.55
CA GLY A 343 6.93 13.51 15.41
C GLY A 343 5.96 12.98 14.34
N LYS A 344 6.15 11.73 13.90
CA LYS A 344 5.29 11.06 12.93
C LYS A 344 4.90 9.66 13.38
N LEU A 345 3.67 9.27 13.12
CA LEU A 345 3.21 7.90 13.30
C LEU A 345 4.03 6.95 12.41
N ALA A 346 4.78 6.06 13.04
CA ALA A 346 5.67 5.11 12.39
C ALA A 346 5.04 3.73 12.33
N ALA A 347 4.34 3.31 13.38
CA ALA A 347 3.73 2.00 13.46
C ALA A 347 2.39 2.00 14.20
N THR A 348 1.57 1.01 13.89
CA THR A 348 0.39 0.60 14.67
C THR A 348 0.71 -0.71 15.36
N VAL A 349 0.48 -0.80 16.66
CA VAL A 349 0.68 -2.01 17.44
C VAL A 349 -0.66 -2.72 17.59
N VAL A 350 -0.69 -4.02 17.31
CA VAL A 350 -1.92 -4.81 17.27
C VAL A 350 -1.77 -6.05 18.12
N THR A 351 -2.75 -6.31 18.99
CA THR A 351 -2.90 -7.62 19.64
C THR A 351 -3.75 -8.53 18.75
N PRO A 352 -3.18 -9.62 18.21
CA PRO A 352 -3.92 -10.60 17.44
C PRO A 352 -4.87 -11.43 18.31
N ASP A 353 -5.98 -11.85 17.71
CA ASP A 353 -6.85 -12.86 18.30
C ASP A 353 -6.10 -14.19 18.43
N VAL A 354 -6.25 -14.84 19.59
CA VAL A 354 -5.59 -16.11 19.94
C VAL A 354 -5.75 -17.22 18.90
N ARG A 355 -6.79 -17.16 18.04
CA ARG A 355 -7.01 -18.11 16.93
C ARG A 355 -5.92 -18.07 15.87
N TYR A 356 -5.13 -17.00 15.81
CA TYR A 356 -4.00 -16.87 14.91
C TYR A 356 -2.73 -17.55 15.43
N GLY A 357 -2.72 -18.00 16.69
CA GLY A 357 -1.58 -18.71 17.29
C GLY A 357 -0.43 -17.81 17.72
N LEU A 358 -0.59 -16.50 17.55
CA LEU A 358 0.32 -15.46 18.01
C LEU A 358 -0.02 -15.04 19.44
N GLN A 359 0.98 -14.63 20.21
CA GLN A 359 0.84 -14.11 21.57
C GLN A 359 1.63 -12.82 21.71
N GLY A 360 1.13 -11.89 22.53
CA GLY A 360 1.68 -10.53 22.65
C GLY A 360 1.18 -9.60 21.56
N SER A 361 1.74 -8.39 21.52
CA SER A 361 1.41 -7.38 20.52
C SER A 361 2.45 -7.37 19.41
N TYR A 362 2.08 -6.87 18.22
CA TYR A 362 2.96 -6.83 17.05
C TYR A 362 2.86 -5.46 16.39
N ALA A 363 4.00 -4.85 16.08
CA ALA A 363 4.06 -3.55 15.41
C ALA A 363 4.05 -3.73 13.90
N TYR A 364 3.20 -2.95 13.22
CA TYR A 364 3.09 -2.92 11.76
C TYR A 364 3.38 -1.51 11.25
N PRO A 365 4.13 -1.36 10.15
CA PRO A 365 4.38 -0.05 9.55
C PRO A 365 3.08 0.70 9.26
N TYR A 366 3.06 2.00 9.57
CA TYR A 366 1.93 2.86 9.29
C TYR A 366 2.04 3.47 7.89
N TYR A 367 1.00 3.27 7.07
CA TYR A 367 1.00 3.67 5.66
C TYR A 367 0.24 4.96 5.33
N GLY A 368 -0.47 5.54 6.30
CA GLY A 368 -1.38 6.66 6.02
C GLY A 368 -2.69 6.19 5.38
N TYR A 369 -3.24 7.04 4.51
CA TYR A 369 -4.62 6.95 3.99
C TYR A 369 -4.68 6.85 2.47
N GLY A 370 -5.83 6.40 1.96
CA GLY A 370 -6.18 6.53 0.54
C GLY A 370 -5.53 5.49 -0.37
N TYR A 371 -5.05 4.38 0.20
CA TYR A 371 -4.39 3.29 -0.53
C TYR A 371 -5.26 2.03 -0.66
N GLY A 372 -6.52 2.05 -0.16
CA GLY A 372 -7.38 0.86 -0.09
C GLY A 372 -6.98 -0.13 1.00
N PHE A 373 -6.07 0.29 1.88
CA PHE A 373 -5.63 -0.32 3.12
C PHE A 373 -5.16 0.80 4.06
N GLY A 374 -4.83 0.46 5.29
CA GLY A 374 -4.62 1.39 6.39
C GLY A 374 -5.94 1.66 7.12
N TRP A 375 -6.03 2.79 7.80
CA TRP A 375 -7.25 3.24 8.48
C TRP A 375 -7.65 4.58 7.90
N GLU A 376 -8.93 4.82 7.65
CA GLU A 376 -9.44 6.14 7.26
C GLU A 376 -10.08 6.83 8.48
N PRO A 377 -9.96 8.17 8.65
CA PRO A 377 -10.50 8.83 9.83
C PRO A 377 -12.01 8.64 10.01
N GLY A 378 -12.39 7.92 11.07
CA GLY A 378 -13.77 7.52 11.36
C GLY A 378 -14.23 6.22 10.65
N GLY A 379 -13.30 5.48 10.04
CA GLY A 379 -13.53 4.12 9.57
C GLY A 379 -13.67 3.16 10.75
N GLU A 380 -14.39 2.05 10.53
CA GLU A 380 -14.67 1.06 11.57
C GLU A 380 -13.53 0.04 11.77
N PHE A 381 -12.55 0.03 10.87
CA PHE A 381 -11.52 -1.00 10.79
C PHE A 381 -10.19 -0.42 10.34
N TYR A 382 -9.11 -0.96 10.90
CA TYR A 382 -7.75 -0.81 10.39
C TYR A 382 -7.39 -1.99 9.50
N ASP A 383 -7.22 -1.72 8.21
CA ASP A 383 -6.88 -2.74 7.21
C ASP A 383 -5.37 -2.86 7.05
N ILE A 384 -4.79 -3.88 7.65
CA ILE A 384 -3.38 -4.18 7.52
C ILE A 384 -3.14 -4.83 6.15
N PRO A 385 -2.18 -4.36 5.33
CA PRO A 385 -2.00 -4.83 3.96
C PRO A 385 -1.34 -6.22 3.83
N TYR A 386 -1.22 -6.96 4.93
CA TYR A 386 -0.59 -8.28 5.00
C TYR A 386 -1.62 -9.37 5.17
N ASP A 387 -1.28 -10.57 4.71
CA ASP A 387 -2.06 -11.77 4.97
C ASP A 387 -1.57 -12.55 6.19
N ARG A 388 -2.28 -13.66 6.47
CA ARG A 388 -2.04 -14.50 7.64
C ARG A 388 -0.64 -15.10 7.68
N ASP A 389 -0.08 -15.46 6.52
CA ASP A 389 1.22 -16.14 6.48
C ASP A 389 2.33 -15.11 6.73
N GLU A 390 2.21 -13.91 6.14
CA GLU A 390 3.16 -12.82 6.33
C GLU A 390 3.28 -12.37 7.80
N VAL A 391 2.16 -12.22 8.52
CA VAL A 391 2.20 -11.78 9.92
C VAL A 391 2.62 -12.88 10.90
N ALA A 392 2.68 -14.14 10.47
CA ALA A 392 3.09 -15.24 11.32
C ALA A 392 4.62 -15.30 11.50
N GLU A 393 5.37 -14.49 10.73
CA GLU A 393 6.83 -14.54 10.67
C GLU A 393 7.53 -13.37 11.37
N ILE A 394 6.77 -12.41 11.89
CA ILE A 394 7.32 -11.25 12.60
C ILE A 394 7.51 -11.53 14.09
N GLU A 395 8.49 -10.86 14.67
CA GLU A 395 8.75 -10.93 16.11
C GLU A 395 7.72 -10.09 16.89
N PRO A 396 7.34 -10.52 18.12
CA PRO A 396 6.47 -9.73 18.98
C PRO A 396 7.14 -8.40 19.34
N PHE A 397 6.31 -7.37 19.45
CA PHE A 397 6.73 -6.06 19.90
C PHE A 397 6.92 -6.07 21.43
N ASP A 398 8.14 -5.79 21.86
CA ASP A 398 8.53 -5.65 23.27
C ASP A 398 8.47 -4.19 23.73
N TYR A 399 7.47 -3.84 24.55
CA TYR A 399 7.34 -2.51 25.14
C TYR A 399 8.48 -2.18 26.12
N ASP A 400 9.10 -3.18 26.78
CA ASP A 400 10.21 -2.94 27.71
C ASP A 400 11.49 -2.50 26.99
N SER A 401 11.52 -2.62 25.66
CA SER A 401 12.63 -2.21 24.79
C SER A 401 12.41 -0.84 24.14
N LEU A 402 11.21 -0.25 24.28
CA LEU A 402 10.91 1.11 23.84
C LEU A 402 11.62 2.13 24.76
#